data_AF-A0A7S1J4I4-F1
#
_entry.id   AF-A0A7S1J4I4-F1
#
_cell.length_a   1.000
_cell.length_b   1.000
_cell.length_c   1.000
_cell.angle_alpha   90.00
_cell.angle_beta   90.00
_cell.angle_gamma   90.00
#
_symmetry.space_group_name_H-M   'P 1'
#
loop_
_entity.id
_entity.type
_entity.pdbx_description
1 polymer ?
#
loop_
_entity_poly.entity_id
_entity_poly.type
_entity_poly.pdbx_seq_one_letter_code
_entity_poly.pdbx_strand_id
1 'polypeptide(L)'
;TILFPFFLLVPVMVFYLALLVTHTTVEESRDGGWLYPKAPEGSCLDHWRQFDYRNVNVWALQETSGYMFMMVGIVLVDFLLKLAGLEDVIQQDIDFDHEFRVTGLVNGAMSVMVLPPGYGSLKFMLLNYSVVGNADSRIPGMVAASMNFILFLAGFPLINYLPRFFLAGLFIYAALAFVVENMIDSYHLLTKKEFSVVWILVALHFVLPLYVEIGVGVVL
;
A
#
# COMPACT_ATOMS: atom_id res chain seq x y z
N THR A 1 -7.46 17.19 7.30
CA THR A 1 -5.99 17.16 7.10
C THR A 1 -5.19 16.93 8.38
N ILE A 2 -5.57 17.48 9.55
CA ILE A 2 -4.77 17.35 10.80
C ILE A 2 -5.01 16.03 11.56
N LEU A 3 -6.15 15.36 11.36
CA LEU A 3 -6.50 14.13 12.08
C LEU A 3 -5.57 12.93 11.78
N PHE A 4 -5.02 12.85 10.56
CA PHE A 4 -4.25 11.69 10.13
C PHE A 4 -2.90 11.54 10.86
N PRO A 5 -2.05 12.58 11.00
CA PRO A 5 -0.85 12.52 11.83
C PRO A 5 -1.15 12.20 13.30
N PHE A 6 -2.23 12.76 13.85
CA PHE A 6 -2.64 12.48 15.22
C PHE A 6 -3.03 11.01 15.42
N PHE A 7 -3.78 10.43 14.48
CA PHE A 7 -4.17 9.02 14.54
C PHE A 7 -2.96 8.08 14.46
N LEU A 8 -1.88 8.48 13.78
CA LEU A 8 -0.63 7.73 13.72
C LEU A 8 0.23 7.89 14.98
N LEU A 9 0.36 9.12 15.51
CA LEU A 9 1.28 9.40 16.61
C LEU A 9 0.70 9.07 17.99
N VAL A 10 -0.58 9.35 18.21
CA VAL A 10 -1.20 9.21 19.54
C VAL A 10 -1.13 7.79 20.10
N PRO A 11 -1.47 6.72 19.36
CA PRO A 11 -1.41 5.36 19.91
C PRO A 11 0.02 4.95 20.32
N VAL A 12 1.03 5.38 19.54
CA VAL A 12 2.43 5.11 19.83
C VAL A 12 2.88 5.92 21.06
N MET A 13 2.50 7.20 21.15
CA MET A 13 2.80 8.02 22.34
C MET A 13 2.16 7.44 23.60
N VAL A 14 0.88 7.05 23.54
CA VAL A 14 0.17 6.44 24.68
C VAL A 14 0.83 5.14 25.12
N PHE A 15 1.30 4.31 24.19
CA PHE A 15 2.06 3.10 24.51
C PHE A 15 3.34 3.40 25.30
N TYR A 16 4.16 4.31 24.79
CA TYR A 16 5.41 4.65 25.47
C TYR A 16 5.18 5.38 26.80
N LEU A 17 4.12 6.18 26.91
CA LEU A 17 3.71 6.78 28.18
C LEU A 17 3.28 5.69 29.19
N ALA A 18 2.55 4.67 28.75
CA ALA A 18 2.17 3.55 29.60
C ALA A 18 3.41 2.81 30.12
N LEU A 19 4.41 2.54 29.26
CA LEU A 19 5.69 1.93 29.67
C LEU A 19 6.44 2.78 30.71
N LEU A 20 6.45 4.11 30.53
CA LEU A 20 7.07 5.02 31.50
C LEU A 20 6.38 4.99 32.86
N VAL A 21 5.03 4.93 32.89
CA VAL A 21 4.25 4.87 34.13
C VAL A 21 4.37 3.51 34.83
N THR A 22 4.45 2.41 34.08
CA THR A 22 4.60 1.07 34.65
C THR A 22 6.06 0.70 34.95
N HIS A 23 7.01 1.60 34.65
CA HIS A 23 8.44 1.36 34.73
C HIS A 23 8.89 0.09 33.99
N THR A 24 8.19 -0.27 32.92
CA THR A 24 8.48 -1.46 32.11
C THR A 24 9.47 -1.09 31.02
N THR A 25 10.52 -1.90 30.85
CA THR A 25 11.50 -1.69 29.79
C THR A 25 10.93 -2.09 28.42
N VAL A 26 11.53 -1.56 27.35
CA VAL A 26 11.12 -1.90 25.97
C VAL A 26 11.33 -3.40 25.70
N GLU A 27 12.37 -3.97 26.28
CA GLU A 27 12.73 -5.38 26.21
C GLU A 27 11.68 -6.26 26.91
N GLU A 28 11.32 -5.94 28.15
CA GLU A 28 10.26 -6.66 28.87
C GLU A 28 8.90 -6.59 28.14
N SER A 29 8.58 -5.43 27.57
CA SER A 29 7.37 -5.28 26.75
C SER A 29 7.40 -6.14 25.48
N ARG A 30 8.58 -6.27 24.86
CA ARG A 30 8.80 -7.16 23.70
C ARG A 30 8.65 -8.62 24.07
N ASP A 31 9.21 -9.04 25.21
CA ASP A 31 9.08 -10.40 25.74
C ASP A 31 7.62 -10.72 26.10
N GLY A 32 6.88 -9.72 26.58
CA GLY A 32 5.42 -9.78 26.78
C GLY A 32 4.59 -9.81 25.49
N GLY A 33 5.22 -9.76 24.32
CA GLY A 33 4.55 -9.86 23.01
C GLY A 33 3.91 -8.58 22.50
N TRP A 34 4.14 -7.43 23.15
CA TRP A 34 3.59 -6.15 22.72
C TRP A 34 4.32 -5.53 21.52
N LEU A 35 5.60 -5.84 21.37
CA LEU A 35 6.45 -5.42 20.24
C LEU A 35 6.79 -6.59 19.32
N TYR A 36 7.13 -6.30 18.07
CA TYR A 36 7.63 -7.31 17.15
C TYR A 36 8.96 -7.90 17.64
N PRO A 37 9.25 -9.18 17.28
CA PRO A 37 10.59 -9.74 17.48
C PRO A 37 11.64 -8.79 16.90
N LYS A 38 12.79 -8.67 17.58
CA LYS A 38 13.84 -7.74 17.15
C LYS A 38 14.29 -8.11 15.74
N ALA A 39 13.94 -7.29 14.77
CA ALA A 39 14.46 -7.39 13.42
C ALA A 39 15.98 -7.18 13.47
N PRO A 40 16.76 -8.00 12.75
CA PRO A 40 18.21 -7.86 12.72
C PRO A 40 18.58 -6.46 12.24
N GLU A 41 19.61 -5.89 12.85
CA GLU A 41 20.21 -4.65 12.38
C GLU A 41 20.96 -4.99 11.09
N GLY A 42 20.29 -4.79 9.95
CA GLY A 42 20.81 -5.06 8.63
C GLY A 42 21.22 -3.78 7.92
N SER A 43 22.18 -3.90 7.00
CA SER A 43 22.44 -2.86 6.02
C SER A 43 21.26 -2.78 5.04
N CYS A 44 21.01 -1.59 4.50
CA CYS A 44 20.05 -1.39 3.42
C CYS A 44 20.31 -2.29 2.20
N LEU A 45 21.56 -2.74 2.02
CA LEU A 45 21.97 -3.63 0.94
C LEU A 45 21.69 -5.12 1.20
N ASP A 46 21.31 -5.50 2.42
CA ASP A 46 21.15 -6.91 2.77
C ASP A 46 19.99 -7.57 1.99
N HIS A 47 18.98 -6.80 1.58
CA HIS A 47 17.93 -7.25 0.65
C HIS A 47 18.50 -7.85 -0.64
N TRP A 48 19.47 -7.18 -1.26
CA TRP A 48 20.10 -7.67 -2.48
C TRP A 48 21.17 -8.73 -2.23
N ARG A 49 21.81 -8.73 -1.05
CA ARG A 49 22.80 -9.76 -0.69
C ARG A 49 22.19 -11.13 -0.41
N GLN A 50 20.96 -11.15 0.11
CA GLN A 50 20.22 -12.38 0.35
C GLN A 50 19.62 -12.99 -0.93
N PHE A 51 19.62 -12.24 -2.04
CA PHE A 51 19.12 -12.73 -3.30
C PHE A 51 20.11 -13.71 -3.95
N ASP A 52 19.74 -15.00 -3.96
CA ASP A 52 20.52 -16.06 -4.62
C ASP A 52 19.87 -16.46 -5.95
N TYR A 53 20.54 -16.16 -7.05
CA TYR A 53 20.12 -16.51 -8.40
C TYR A 53 19.93 -18.03 -8.60
N ARG A 54 20.55 -18.87 -7.77
CA ARG A 54 20.41 -20.34 -7.85
C ARG A 54 19.03 -20.82 -7.42
N ASN A 55 18.32 -20.03 -6.62
CA ASN A 55 16.96 -20.34 -6.16
C ASN A 55 15.87 -19.86 -7.13
N VAL A 56 16.25 -19.29 -8.28
CA VAL A 56 15.30 -18.83 -9.29
C VAL A 56 14.70 -20.05 -10.00
N ASN A 57 13.44 -20.36 -9.67
CA ASN A 57 12.69 -21.41 -10.34
C ASN A 57 11.94 -20.85 -11.55
N VAL A 58 12.42 -21.17 -12.76
CA VAL A 58 11.77 -20.75 -14.01
C VAL A 58 10.39 -21.37 -14.22
N TRP A 59 10.10 -22.53 -13.63
CA TRP A 59 8.78 -23.16 -13.70
C TRP A 59 7.74 -22.42 -12.86
N ALA A 60 8.18 -21.71 -11.80
CA ALA A 60 7.30 -20.86 -11.02
C ALA A 60 6.71 -19.71 -11.86
N LEU A 61 7.37 -19.31 -12.97
CA LEU A 61 6.83 -18.34 -13.91
C LEU A 61 5.56 -18.87 -14.58
N GLN A 62 5.53 -20.15 -14.94
CA GLN A 62 4.35 -20.77 -15.55
C GLN A 62 3.20 -20.83 -14.53
N GLU A 63 3.49 -21.23 -13.29
CA GLU A 63 2.51 -21.31 -12.21
C GLU A 63 1.94 -19.94 -11.82
N THR A 64 2.76 -18.88 -11.90
CA THR A 64 2.37 -17.52 -11.48
C THR A 64 1.89 -16.65 -12.66
N SER A 65 2.05 -17.10 -13.90
CA SER A 65 1.73 -16.33 -15.11
C SER A 65 0.31 -15.78 -15.12
N GLY A 66 -0.68 -16.58 -14.72
CA GLY A 66 -2.08 -16.15 -14.63
C GLY A 66 -2.29 -14.98 -13.66
N TYR A 67 -1.63 -15.03 -12.49
CA TYR A 67 -1.66 -13.93 -11.52
C TYR A 67 -0.97 -12.68 -12.05
N MET A 68 0.16 -12.83 -12.77
CA MET A 68 0.88 -11.69 -13.34
C MET A 68 0.03 -10.94 -14.36
N PHE A 69 -0.55 -11.64 -15.34
CA PHE A 69 -1.39 -11.01 -16.36
C PHE A 69 -2.60 -10.31 -15.76
N MET A 70 -3.22 -10.95 -14.77
CA MET A 70 -4.34 -10.34 -14.07
C MET A 70 -3.94 -9.11 -13.28
N MET A 71 -2.86 -9.18 -12.50
CA MET A 71 -2.39 -8.05 -11.71
C MET A 71 -2.07 -6.85 -12.59
N VAL A 72 -1.49 -7.06 -13.78
CA VAL A 72 -1.29 -5.99 -14.76
C VAL A 72 -2.63 -5.33 -15.12
N GLY A 73 -3.67 -6.12 -15.44
CA GLY A 73 -5.00 -5.59 -15.73
C GLY A 73 -5.60 -4.78 -14.58
N ILE A 74 -5.58 -5.32 -13.36
CA ILE A 74 -6.11 -4.64 -12.16
C ILE A 74 -5.35 -3.33 -11.93
N VAL A 75 -4.02 -3.36 -11.96
CA VAL A 75 -3.19 -2.17 -11.71
C VAL A 75 -3.40 -1.11 -12.79
N LEU A 76 -3.57 -1.48 -14.05
CA LEU A 76 -3.86 -0.52 -15.13
C LEU A 76 -5.22 0.15 -14.94
N VAL A 77 -6.26 -0.62 -14.60
CA VAL A 77 -7.60 -0.08 -14.35
C VAL A 77 -7.60 0.80 -13.10
N ASP A 78 -7.01 0.35 -12.01
CA ASP A 78 -6.94 1.10 -10.76
C ASP A 78 -6.11 2.39 -10.92
N PHE A 79 -5.00 2.35 -11.65
CA PHE A 79 -4.21 3.54 -11.95
C PHE A 79 -4.98 4.52 -12.84
N LEU A 80 -5.71 4.03 -13.85
CA LEU A 80 -6.59 4.85 -14.69
C LEU A 80 -7.65 5.55 -13.84
N LEU A 81 -8.35 4.81 -12.98
CA LEU A 81 -9.38 5.37 -12.10
C LEU A 81 -8.81 6.42 -11.14
N LYS A 82 -7.58 6.21 -10.64
CA LYS A 82 -6.89 7.19 -9.79
C LYS A 82 -6.49 8.45 -10.55
N LEU A 83 -6.03 8.34 -11.80
CA LEU A 83 -5.72 9.52 -12.63
C LEU A 83 -7.00 10.30 -12.98
N ALA A 84 -8.05 9.61 -13.40
CA ALA A 84 -9.35 10.23 -13.68
C ALA A 84 -9.95 10.90 -12.44
N GLY A 85 -9.89 10.25 -11.28
CA GLY A 85 -10.33 10.84 -10.01
C GLY A 85 -9.44 11.99 -9.53
N LEU A 86 -8.15 12.00 -9.90
CA LEU A 86 -7.26 13.12 -9.62
C LEU A 86 -7.63 14.33 -10.47
N GLU A 87 -7.74 14.14 -11.80
CA GLU A 87 -8.16 15.14 -12.78
C GLU A 87 -9.50 15.78 -12.42
N ASP A 88 -10.50 14.96 -12.02
CA ASP A 88 -11.80 15.44 -11.57
C ASP A 88 -11.71 16.32 -10.31
N VAL A 89 -10.80 16.03 -9.38
CA VAL A 89 -10.69 16.85 -8.15
C VAL A 89 -9.85 18.11 -8.37
N ILE A 90 -8.76 18.04 -9.14
CA ILE A 90 -7.87 19.19 -9.38
C ILE A 90 -8.39 20.09 -10.51
N GLN A 91 -9.33 19.62 -11.33
CA GLN A 91 -9.93 20.33 -12.46
C GLN A 91 -8.86 20.82 -13.46
N GLN A 92 -7.87 19.98 -13.75
CA GLN A 92 -6.78 20.22 -14.69
C GLN A 92 -6.56 18.98 -15.55
N ASP A 93 -6.36 19.19 -16.86
CA ASP A 93 -6.12 18.10 -17.79
C ASP A 93 -4.79 17.38 -17.47
N ILE A 94 -4.85 16.06 -17.30
CA ILE A 94 -3.67 15.24 -17.05
C ILE A 94 -3.36 14.43 -18.31
N ASP A 95 -2.10 14.44 -18.75
CA ASP A 95 -1.64 13.58 -19.84
C ASP A 95 -1.50 12.13 -19.34
N PHE A 96 -2.55 11.33 -19.53
CA PHE A 96 -2.58 9.94 -19.08
C PHE A 96 -1.51 9.11 -19.78
N ASP A 97 -1.27 9.33 -21.08
CA ASP A 97 -0.24 8.60 -21.84
C ASP A 97 1.15 8.85 -21.26
N HIS A 98 1.43 10.09 -20.86
CA HIS A 98 2.67 10.42 -20.17
C HIS A 98 2.78 9.70 -18.84
N GLU A 99 1.76 9.77 -17.99
CA GLU A 99 1.76 9.14 -16.66
C GLU A 99 1.86 7.60 -16.71
N PHE A 100 1.19 6.96 -17.68
CA PHE A 100 1.33 5.53 -17.94
C PHE A 100 2.75 5.15 -18.37
N ARG A 101 3.37 5.95 -19.27
CA ARG A 101 4.75 5.70 -19.72
C ARG A 101 5.76 5.85 -18.60
N VAL A 102 5.63 6.91 -17.78
CA VAL A 102 6.51 7.16 -16.64
C VAL A 102 6.37 6.05 -15.60
N THR A 103 5.13 5.70 -15.23
CA THR A 103 4.86 4.63 -14.25
C THR A 103 5.35 3.28 -14.74
N GLY A 104 5.17 2.96 -16.03
CA GLY A 104 5.69 1.74 -16.65
C GLY A 104 7.21 1.67 -16.64
N LEU A 105 7.91 2.77 -16.98
CA LEU A 105 9.37 2.86 -16.93
C LEU A 105 9.89 2.63 -15.50
N VAL A 106 9.25 3.25 -14.50
CA VAL A 106 9.62 3.10 -13.09
C VAL A 106 9.43 1.65 -12.62
N ASN A 107 8.28 1.03 -12.92
CA ASN A 107 8.03 -0.37 -12.56
C ASN A 107 9.00 -1.34 -13.28
N GLY A 108 9.40 -1.03 -14.52
CA GLY A 108 10.46 -1.76 -15.22
C GLY A 108 11.80 -1.67 -14.50
N ALA A 109 12.21 -0.46 -14.08
CA ALA A 109 13.44 -0.27 -13.31
C ALA A 109 13.39 -0.96 -11.94
N MET A 110 12.24 -0.89 -11.24
CA MET A 110 12.00 -1.59 -9.97
C MET A 110 12.10 -3.10 -10.11
N SER A 111 11.58 -3.66 -11.21
CA SER A 111 11.66 -5.10 -11.49
C SER A 111 13.10 -5.58 -11.64
N VAL A 112 13.97 -4.80 -12.31
CA VAL A 112 15.41 -5.10 -12.43
C VAL A 112 16.10 -5.09 -11.06
N MET A 113 15.64 -4.23 -10.15
CA MET A 113 16.14 -4.14 -8.78
C MET A 113 15.49 -5.15 -7.82
N VAL A 114 14.66 -6.08 -8.30
CA VAL A 114 13.95 -7.07 -7.46
C VAL A 114 13.11 -6.36 -6.36
N LEU A 115 12.40 -5.31 -6.78
CA LEU A 115 11.48 -4.57 -5.93
C LEU A 115 10.02 -4.88 -6.31
N PRO A 116 9.08 -4.84 -5.34
CA PRO A 116 7.66 -5.01 -5.62
C PRO A 116 7.15 -3.87 -6.51
N PRO A 117 6.11 -4.10 -7.34
CA PRO A 117 5.51 -3.05 -8.16
C PRO A 117 4.87 -1.95 -7.28
N GLY A 118 4.85 -0.72 -7.80
CA GLY A 118 4.32 0.42 -7.07
C GLY A 118 3.87 1.55 -7.99
N TYR A 119 2.87 2.31 -7.53
CA TYR A 119 2.33 3.48 -8.21
C TYR A 119 1.68 4.42 -7.20
N GLY A 120 1.42 5.67 -7.61
CA GLY A 120 0.90 6.72 -6.74
C GLY A 120 -0.49 6.41 -6.17
N SER A 121 -0.70 6.74 -4.89
CA SER A 121 -2.03 6.74 -4.29
C SER A 121 -2.70 8.10 -4.49
N LEU A 122 -3.97 8.10 -4.92
CA LEU A 122 -4.78 9.31 -5.12
C LEU A 122 -4.75 10.24 -3.90
N LYS A 123 -4.86 9.69 -2.68
CA LYS A 123 -4.86 10.49 -1.43
C LYS A 123 -3.57 11.29 -1.25
N PHE A 124 -2.42 10.70 -1.60
CA PHE A 124 -1.13 11.40 -1.51
C PHE A 124 -0.89 12.36 -2.66
N MET A 125 -1.38 12.05 -3.86
CA MET A 125 -1.33 12.99 -5.00
C MET A 125 -2.13 14.26 -4.69
N LEU A 126 -3.35 14.12 -4.15
CA LEU A 126 -4.18 15.24 -3.70
C LEU A 126 -3.55 16.01 -2.55
N LEU A 127 -2.93 15.33 -1.58
CA LEU A 127 -2.22 15.99 -0.49
C LEU A 127 -1.06 16.85 -1.02
N ASN A 128 -0.24 16.28 -1.92
CA ASN A 128 0.87 17.01 -2.54
C ASN A 128 0.37 18.24 -3.32
N TYR A 129 -0.71 18.06 -4.10
CA TYR A 129 -1.36 19.16 -4.81
C TYR A 129 -1.87 20.22 -3.83
N SER A 130 -2.51 19.84 -2.72
CA SER A 130 -3.04 20.78 -1.73
C SER A 130 -1.96 21.61 -1.02
N VAL A 131 -0.74 21.09 -0.91
CA VAL A 131 0.38 21.78 -0.26
C VAL A 131 1.05 22.78 -1.21
N VAL A 132 1.21 22.42 -2.48
CA VAL A 132 1.94 23.27 -3.45
C VAL A 132 1.02 24.14 -4.30
N GLY A 133 -0.23 23.73 -4.50
CA GLY A 133 -1.20 24.39 -5.37
C GLY A 133 -0.84 24.30 -6.86
N ASN A 134 0.04 23.38 -7.24
CA ASN A 134 0.50 23.20 -8.62
C ASN A 134 0.73 21.72 -8.92
N ALA A 135 0.07 21.20 -9.95
CA ALA A 135 0.19 19.82 -10.43
C ALA A 135 1.54 19.55 -11.12
N ASP A 136 2.16 20.56 -11.74
CA ASP A 136 3.42 20.40 -12.48
C ASP A 136 4.66 20.39 -11.56
N SER A 137 4.47 20.72 -10.28
CA SER A 137 5.60 20.81 -9.35
C SER A 137 6.09 19.43 -8.94
N ARG A 138 7.35 19.15 -9.27
CA ARG A 138 8.03 17.91 -8.88
C ARG A 138 8.62 17.96 -7.46
N ILE A 139 8.58 19.12 -6.81
CA ILE A 139 9.24 19.37 -5.52
C ILE A 139 8.70 18.43 -4.42
N PRO A 140 7.38 18.25 -4.22
CA PRO A 140 6.87 17.33 -3.19
C PRO A 140 7.35 15.90 -3.40
N GLY A 141 7.35 15.44 -4.65
CA GLY A 141 7.86 14.13 -5.03
C GLY A 141 9.35 13.99 -4.71
N MET A 142 10.16 15.00 -5.03
CA MET A 142 11.60 14.99 -4.73
C MET A 142 11.88 15.00 -3.23
N VAL A 143 11.12 15.77 -2.44
CA VAL A 143 11.25 15.79 -0.97
C VAL A 143 10.88 14.42 -0.39
N ALA A 144 9.74 13.87 -0.80
CA ALA A 144 9.31 12.54 -0.37
C ALA A 144 10.33 11.47 -0.75
N ALA A 145 10.84 11.47 -1.99
CA ALA A 145 11.86 10.54 -2.44
C ALA A 145 13.16 10.67 -1.63
N SER A 146 13.60 11.91 -1.37
CA SER A 146 14.82 12.17 -0.60
C SER A 146 14.68 11.71 0.85
N MET A 147 13.54 11.95 1.49
CA MET A 147 13.26 11.47 2.85
C MET A 147 13.24 9.94 2.91
N ASN A 148 12.56 9.28 1.96
CA ASN A 148 12.54 7.81 1.89
C ASN A 148 13.95 7.25 1.63
N PHE A 149 14.74 7.89 0.77
CA PHE A 149 16.11 7.48 0.49
C PHE A 149 17.03 7.63 1.70
N ILE A 150 16.94 8.74 2.45
CA ILE A 150 17.69 8.93 3.69
C ILE A 150 17.29 7.87 4.73
N LEU A 151 15.99 7.62 4.89
CA LEU A 151 15.49 6.61 5.84
C LEU A 151 15.96 5.20 5.46
N PHE A 152 15.96 4.90 4.16
CA PHE A 152 16.49 3.65 3.62
C PHE A 152 17.99 3.51 3.94
N LEU A 153 18.80 4.54 3.69
CA LEU A 153 20.23 4.54 3.99
C LEU A 153 20.52 4.45 5.49
N ALA A 154 19.67 5.03 6.34
CA ALA A 154 19.81 4.96 7.79
C ALA A 154 19.67 3.53 8.33
N GLY A 155 19.07 2.60 7.56
CA GLY A 155 18.85 1.22 7.99
C GLY A 155 18.01 1.12 9.26
N PHE A 156 17.21 2.15 9.57
CA PHE A 156 16.51 2.25 10.84
C PHE A 156 15.36 1.23 10.90
N PRO A 157 15.41 0.24 11.81
CA PRO A 157 14.38 -0.78 11.89
C PRO A 157 13.18 -0.23 12.66
N LEU A 158 12.40 0.66 12.02
CA LEU A 158 11.23 1.32 12.62
C LEU A 158 10.26 0.31 13.26
N ILE A 159 10.14 -0.88 12.66
CA ILE A 159 9.30 -1.98 13.15
C ILE A 159 9.66 -2.43 14.58
N ASN A 160 10.93 -2.28 15.02
CA ASN A 160 11.38 -2.68 16.36
C ASN A 160 10.81 -1.81 17.48
N TYR A 161 10.27 -0.64 17.13
CA TYR A 161 9.71 0.37 18.02
C TYR A 161 8.19 0.53 17.87
N LEU A 162 7.57 -0.18 16.93
CA LEU A 162 6.12 -0.11 16.73
C LEU A 162 5.40 -1.20 17.53
N PRO A 163 4.39 -0.84 18.35
CA PRO A 163 3.53 -1.80 19.00
C PRO A 163 2.79 -2.67 17.98
N ARG A 164 2.61 -3.96 18.26
CA ARG A 164 1.90 -4.88 17.35
C ARG A 164 0.47 -4.42 17.09
N PHE A 165 -0.21 -3.91 18.11
CA PHE A 165 -1.58 -3.43 17.98
C PHE A 165 -1.68 -2.18 17.08
N PHE A 166 -0.59 -1.43 16.89
CA PHE A 166 -0.60 -0.24 16.04
C PHE A 166 -0.83 -0.63 14.57
N LEU A 167 -0.03 -1.58 14.07
CA LEU A 167 -0.22 -2.08 12.71
C LEU A 167 -1.57 -2.80 12.55
N ALA A 168 -1.98 -3.61 13.54
CA ALA A 168 -3.29 -4.24 13.52
C ALA A 168 -4.44 -3.21 13.48
N GLY A 169 -4.33 -2.14 14.25
CA GLY A 169 -5.30 -1.03 14.25
C GLY A 169 -5.36 -0.31 12.91
N LEU A 170 -4.22 -0.07 12.26
CA LEU A 170 -4.18 0.49 10.91
C LEU A 170 -4.82 -0.44 9.88
N PHE A 171 -4.60 -1.76 9.98
CA PHE A 171 -5.27 -2.73 9.12
C PHE A 171 -6.79 -2.74 9.34
N ILE A 172 -7.25 -2.74 10.59
CA ILE A 172 -8.68 -2.66 10.92
C ILE A 172 -9.29 -1.36 10.39
N TYR A 173 -8.60 -0.23 10.57
CA TYR A 173 -9.05 1.06 10.05
C TYR A 173 -9.20 1.05 8.52
N ALA A 174 -8.19 0.53 7.81
CA ALA A 174 -8.24 0.42 6.35
C ALA A 174 -9.34 -0.56 5.89
N ALA A 175 -9.47 -1.71 6.55
CA ALA A 175 -10.48 -2.71 6.24
C ALA A 175 -11.90 -2.21 6.49
N LEU A 176 -12.14 -1.52 7.61
CA LEU A 176 -13.44 -0.92 7.91
C LEU A 176 -13.82 0.15 6.89
N ALA A 177 -12.88 1.03 6.53
CA ALA A 177 -13.12 2.02 5.48
C ALA A 177 -13.49 1.35 4.16
N PHE A 178 -12.76 0.30 3.77
CA PHE A 178 -13.07 -0.48 2.58
C PHE A 178 -14.47 -1.10 2.63
N VAL A 179 -14.85 -1.75 3.73
CA VAL A 179 -16.16 -2.38 3.91
C VAL A 179 -17.29 -1.35 3.84
N VAL A 180 -17.15 -0.22 4.53
CA VAL A 180 -18.18 0.82 4.54
C VAL A 180 -18.34 1.42 3.14
N GLU A 181 -17.24 1.88 2.54
CA GLU A 181 -17.28 2.57 1.24
C GLU A 181 -17.74 1.62 0.10
N ASN A 182 -17.19 0.40 0.04
CA ASN A 182 -17.36 -0.48 -1.12
C ASN A 182 -18.48 -1.51 -0.94
N MET A 183 -18.79 -1.94 0.29
CA MET A 183 -19.80 -2.99 0.51
C MET A 183 -21.13 -2.46 1.02
N ILE A 184 -21.13 -1.32 1.73
CA ILE A 184 -22.34 -0.75 2.33
C ILE A 184 -22.81 0.44 1.48
N ASP A 185 -21.99 1.49 1.35
CA ASP A 185 -22.39 2.75 0.71
C ASP A 185 -22.62 2.59 -0.79
N SER A 186 -21.95 1.62 -1.41
CA SER A 186 -22.16 1.26 -2.82
C SER A 186 -23.58 0.78 -3.13
N TYR A 187 -24.38 0.43 -2.11
CA TYR A 187 -25.81 0.12 -2.27
C TYR A 187 -26.60 1.27 -2.90
N HIS A 188 -26.23 2.51 -2.58
CA HIS A 188 -26.92 3.70 -3.08
C HIS A 188 -26.43 4.15 -4.46
N LEU A 189 -25.29 3.63 -4.91
CA LEU A 189 -24.64 4.00 -6.16
C LEU A 189 -24.89 2.99 -7.28
N LEU A 190 -25.07 1.72 -6.92
CA LEU A 190 -25.18 0.61 -7.87
C LEU A 190 -26.61 0.11 -8.04
N THR A 191 -26.89 -0.50 -9.18
CA THR A 191 -28.13 -1.27 -9.36
C THR A 191 -28.13 -2.49 -8.42
N LYS A 192 -29.32 -2.99 -8.08
CA LYS A 192 -29.46 -4.18 -7.21
C LYS A 192 -28.70 -5.41 -7.74
N LYS A 193 -28.54 -5.52 -9.06
CA LYS A 193 -27.78 -6.60 -9.70
C LYS A 193 -26.28 -6.43 -9.46
N GLU A 194 -25.73 -5.27 -9.77
CA GLU A 194 -24.31 -4.95 -9.55
C GLU A 194 -23.93 -5.08 -8.06
N PHE A 195 -24.79 -4.60 -7.16
CA PHE A 195 -24.58 -4.76 -5.72
C PHE A 195 -24.53 -6.24 -5.29
N SER A 196 -25.37 -7.09 -5.88
CA SER A 196 -25.34 -8.53 -5.60
C SER A 196 -24.05 -9.17 -6.09
N VAL A 197 -23.52 -8.72 -7.25
CA VAL A 197 -22.25 -9.18 -7.79
C VAL A 197 -21.10 -8.86 -6.83
N VAL A 198 -21.05 -7.67 -6.24
CA VAL A 198 -20.02 -7.29 -5.25
C VAL A 198 -19.96 -8.30 -4.10
N TRP A 199 -21.11 -8.64 -3.50
CA TRP A 199 -21.18 -9.62 -2.41
C TRP A 199 -20.82 -11.04 -2.84
N ILE A 200 -21.19 -11.42 -4.07
CA ILE A 200 -20.80 -12.72 -4.64
C ILE A 200 -19.28 -12.79 -4.78
N LEU A 201 -18.63 -11.77 -5.34
CA LEU A 201 -17.18 -11.74 -5.48
C LEU A 201 -16.46 -11.85 -4.13
N VAL A 202 -16.91 -11.07 -3.14
CA VAL A 202 -16.36 -11.17 -1.77
C VAL A 202 -16.52 -12.57 -1.18
N ALA A 203 -17.68 -13.22 -1.38
CA ALA A 203 -17.88 -14.60 -0.92
C ALA A 203 -16.98 -15.60 -1.66
N LEU A 204 -16.79 -15.42 -2.97
CA LEU A 204 -15.92 -16.26 -3.79
C LEU A 204 -14.45 -16.11 -3.39
N HIS A 205 -14.00 -14.93 -2.97
CA HIS A 205 -12.63 -14.67 -2.53
C HIS A 205 -12.16 -15.62 -1.41
N PHE A 206 -13.07 -16.07 -0.54
CA PHE A 206 -12.74 -16.99 0.55
C PHE A 206 -12.43 -18.43 0.09
N VAL A 207 -12.81 -18.78 -1.14
CA VAL A 207 -12.76 -20.17 -1.64
C VAL A 207 -11.96 -20.30 -2.94
N LEU A 208 -11.98 -19.26 -3.78
CA LEU A 208 -11.35 -19.25 -5.09
C LEU A 208 -10.10 -18.35 -5.11
N PRO A 209 -9.08 -18.70 -5.91
CA PRO A 209 -7.99 -17.78 -6.16
C PRO A 209 -8.47 -16.57 -6.96
N LEU A 210 -7.86 -15.42 -6.70
CA LEU A 210 -8.22 -14.12 -7.27
C LEU A 210 -8.42 -14.17 -8.80
N TYR A 211 -7.62 -14.98 -9.51
CA TYR A 211 -7.73 -15.05 -10.96
C TYR A 211 -8.96 -15.75 -11.51
N VAL A 212 -9.54 -16.68 -10.76
CA VAL A 212 -10.82 -17.27 -11.12
C VAL A 212 -11.95 -16.33 -10.73
N GLU A 213 -11.84 -15.69 -9.57
CA GLU A 213 -12.83 -14.73 -9.05
C GLU A 213 -13.09 -13.58 -10.05
N ILE A 214 -12.03 -12.93 -10.52
CA ILE A 214 -12.18 -11.82 -11.49
C ILE A 214 -12.71 -12.33 -12.83
N GLY A 215 -12.31 -13.53 -13.26
CA GLY A 215 -12.87 -14.14 -14.47
C GLY A 215 -14.39 -14.34 -14.37
N VAL A 216 -14.89 -14.77 -13.20
CA VAL A 216 -16.33 -14.86 -12.92
C VAL A 216 -16.97 -13.47 -12.91
N GLY A 217 -16.32 -12.49 -12.29
CA GLY A 217 -16.81 -11.11 -12.24
C GLY A 217 -16.97 -10.44 -13.60
N VAL A 218 -16.15 -10.78 -14.59
CA VAL A 218 -16.26 -10.26 -15.97
C VAL A 218 -17.45 -10.87 -16.74
N VAL A 219 -17.87 -12.08 -16.36
CA VAL A 219 -18.95 -12.82 -17.04
C VAL A 219 -20.33 -12.48 -16.48
N LEU A 220 -20.41 -12.14 -15.19
CA LEU A 220 -21.64 -11.77 -14.48
C LEU A 220 -22.13 -10.36 -14.84
#